data_AF-A0A6M8VX70-F1
#
_entry.id   AF-A0A6M8VX70-F1
#
_cell.length_a   1.000
_cell.length_b   1.000
_cell.length_c   1.000
_cell.angle_alpha   90.00
_cell.angle_beta   90.00
_cell.angle_gamma   90.00
#
_symmetry.space_group_name_H-M   'P 1'
#
loop_
_entity.id
_entity.type
_entity.pdbx_description
1 polymer ?
#
loop_
_entity_poly.entity_id
_entity_poly.type
_entity_poly.pdbx_seq_one_letter_code
_entity_poly.pdbx_strand_id
1 'polypeptide(L)'
;MSNEPTRDQIEDLKANLAYHEHQAALIRERLASVPATNRVPEKDACPGCGERDADRLVWIGDDGDLVRCRSCEHAYRPNPAR
;
A
#
# COMPACT_ATOMS: atom_id res chain seq x y z
N MET A 1 -36.11 24.20 18.87
CA MET A 1 -36.58 23.93 17.50
C MET A 1 -35.69 22.84 16.93
N SER A 2 -36.17 21.60 16.88
CA SER A 2 -35.43 20.51 16.22
C SER A 2 -35.59 20.71 14.72
N ASN A 3 -34.50 20.96 14.00
CA ASN A 3 -34.51 20.97 12.54
C ASN A 3 -34.47 19.51 12.08
N GLU A 4 -35.65 18.94 11.84
CA GLU A 4 -35.75 17.66 11.16
C GLU A 4 -35.40 17.82 9.68
N PRO A 5 -34.60 16.91 9.10
CA PRO A 5 -34.24 16.99 7.70
C PRO A 5 -35.48 16.82 6.83
N THR A 6 -35.55 17.59 5.75
CA THR A 6 -36.62 17.47 4.75
C THR A 6 -36.50 16.15 4.00
N ARG A 7 -37.57 15.74 3.32
CA ARG A 7 -37.57 14.54 2.46
C ARG A 7 -36.45 14.58 1.40
N ASP A 8 -36.24 15.74 0.78
CA ASP A 8 -35.21 15.89 -0.25
C ASP A 8 -33.81 15.75 0.34
N GLN A 9 -33.59 16.34 1.53
CA GLN A 9 -32.34 16.15 2.27
C GLN A 9 -32.09 14.67 2.63
N ILE A 10 -33.15 13.92 2.95
CA ILE A 10 -33.04 12.48 3.23
C ILE A 10 -32.65 11.70 1.97
N GLU A 11 -33.22 12.01 0.81
CA GLU A 11 -32.86 11.33 -0.45
C GLU A 11 -31.43 11.64 -0.91
N ASP A 12 -30.99 12.90 -0.76
CA ASP A 12 -29.60 13.28 -1.04
C ASP A 12 -28.61 12.52 -0.13
N LEU A 13 -28.95 12.38 1.16
CA LEU A 13 -28.15 11.61 2.10
C LEU A 13 -28.08 10.12 1.73
N LYS A 14 -29.18 9.53 1.24
CA LYS A 14 -29.18 8.14 0.74
C LYS A 14 -28.30 7.97 -0.48
N ALA A 15 -28.35 8.91 -1.43
CA ALA A 15 -27.49 8.88 -2.62
C ALA A 15 -26.00 8.97 -2.23
N ASN A 16 -25.66 9.85 -1.29
CA ASN A 16 -24.31 9.97 -0.75
C ASN A 16 -23.88 8.68 -0.04
N LEU A 17 -24.75 8.07 0.77
CA LEU A 17 -24.46 6.80 1.43
C LEU A 17 -24.17 5.70 0.40
N ALA A 18 -25.02 5.56 -0.63
CA ALA A 18 -24.82 4.57 -1.69
C ALA A 18 -23.50 4.79 -2.45
N TYR A 19 -23.11 6.05 -2.70
CA TYR A 19 -21.80 6.37 -3.28
C TYR A 19 -20.66 5.89 -2.38
N HIS A 20 -20.72 6.17 -1.07
CA HIS A 20 -19.69 5.75 -0.13
C HIS A 20 -19.63 4.23 0.05
N GLU A 21 -20.77 3.53 0.02
CA GLU A 21 -20.84 2.07 0.05
C GLU A 21 -20.18 1.46 -1.20
N HIS A 22 -20.44 2.04 -2.37
CA HIS A 22 -19.79 1.64 -3.62
C HIS A 22 -18.27 1.86 -3.55
N GLN A 23 -17.81 3.04 -3.10
CA GLN A 23 -16.38 3.31 -2.92
C GLN A 23 -15.74 2.33 -1.93
N ALA A 24 -16.43 2.00 -0.83
CA ALA A 24 -15.94 1.01 0.13
C ALA A 24 -15.83 -0.39 -0.48
N ALA A 25 -16.73 -0.77 -1.39
CA ALA A 25 -16.61 -2.03 -2.12
C ALA A 25 -15.35 -2.06 -3.01
N LEU A 26 -15.10 -1.00 -3.77
CA LEU A 26 -13.91 -0.89 -4.64
C LEU A 26 -12.61 -0.93 -3.82
N ILE A 27 -12.56 -0.25 -2.67
CA ILE A 27 -11.39 -0.28 -1.78
C ILE A 27 -11.14 -1.69 -1.26
N ARG A 28 -12.19 -2.41 -0.84
CA ARG A 28 -12.06 -3.79 -0.35
C ARG A 28 -11.54 -4.73 -1.43
N GLU A 29 -12.06 -4.62 -2.65
CA GLU A 29 -11.57 -5.40 -3.79
C GLU A 29 -10.08 -5.11 -4.07
N ARG A 30 -9.69 -3.83 -4.08
CA ARG A 30 -8.29 -3.44 -4.26
C ARG A 30 -7.39 -4.00 -3.17
N LEU A 31 -7.79 -3.89 -1.91
CA LEU A 31 -7.03 -4.43 -0.78
C LEU A 31 -6.93 -5.96 -0.83
N ALA A 32 -7.97 -6.66 -1.29
CA ALA A 32 -7.92 -8.12 -1.45
C ALA A 32 -6.89 -8.57 -2.50
N SER A 33 -6.57 -7.72 -3.49
CA SER A 33 -5.52 -7.99 -4.48
C SER A 33 -4.09 -7.66 -4.00
N VAL A 34 -3.93 -6.96 -2.86
CA VAL A 34 -2.61 -6.69 -2.30
C VAL A 34 -2.12 -7.98 -1.63
N PRO A 35 -0.96 -8.53 -2.05
CA PRO A 35 -0.45 -9.76 -1.44
C PRO A 35 -0.23 -9.55 0.06
N ALA A 36 -0.66 -10.52 0.87
CA ALA A 36 -0.59 -10.45 2.34
C ALA A 36 0.83 -10.23 2.89
N THR A 37 1.85 -10.53 2.08
CA THR A 37 3.26 -10.23 2.38
C THR A 37 3.96 -9.75 1.11
N ASN A 38 4.19 -8.43 1.01
CA ASN A 38 5.07 -7.83 0.01
C ASN A 38 6.54 -8.08 0.39
N ARG A 39 6.95 -9.35 0.48
CA ARG A 39 8.29 -9.73 0.94
C ARG A 39 9.13 -10.26 -0.20
N VAL A 40 10.35 -9.76 -0.32
CA VAL A 40 11.35 -10.31 -1.24
C VAL A 40 11.84 -11.70 -0.75
N PRO A 41 12.37 -12.54 -1.65
CA PRO A 41 13.09 -13.76 -1.29
C PRO A 41 14.23 -13.48 -0.30
N GLU A 42 14.62 -14.48 0.50
CA GLU A 42 15.70 -14.30 1.50
C GLU A 42 17.04 -13.91 0.89
N LYS A 43 17.33 -14.37 -0.32
CA LYS A 43 18.52 -13.98 -1.08
C LYS A 43 18.58 -12.50 -1.45
N ASP A 44 17.43 -11.82 -1.46
CA ASP A 44 17.29 -10.41 -1.83
C ASP A 44 17.08 -9.52 -0.58
N ALA A 45 17.03 -10.12 0.60
CA ALA A 45 16.88 -9.43 1.87
C ALA A 45 18.06 -8.49 2.14
N CYS A 46 17.85 -7.48 2.98
CA CYS A 46 18.92 -6.62 3.43
C CYS A 46 19.99 -7.43 4.18
N PRO A 47 21.26 -7.44 3.75
CA PRO A 47 22.31 -8.21 4.41
C PRO A 47 22.70 -7.64 5.78
N GLY A 48 22.35 -6.38 6.07
CA GLY A 48 22.66 -5.72 7.35
C GLY A 48 21.70 -6.07 8.48
N CYS A 49 20.40 -6.18 8.20
CA CYS A 49 19.37 -6.39 9.24
C CYS A 49 18.33 -7.47 8.92
N GLY A 50 18.41 -8.11 7.74
CA GLY A 50 17.45 -9.14 7.32
C GLY A 50 16.08 -8.61 6.90
N GLU A 51 15.92 -7.28 6.70
CA GLU A 51 14.68 -6.69 6.18
C GLU A 51 14.29 -7.33 4.84
N ARG A 52 13.00 -7.67 4.72
CA ARG A 52 12.43 -8.34 3.54
C ARG A 52 11.22 -7.64 2.97
N ASP A 53 10.65 -6.67 3.67
CA ASP A 53 9.54 -5.88 3.14
C ASP A 53 10.00 -5.08 1.93
N ALA A 54 9.48 -5.41 0.74
CA ALA A 54 9.87 -4.78 -0.52
C ALA A 54 9.57 -3.28 -0.51
N ASP A 55 8.55 -2.83 0.23
CA ASP A 55 8.27 -1.40 0.37
C ASP A 55 9.39 -0.69 1.13
N ARG A 56 10.13 -1.38 1.99
CA ARG A 56 11.27 -0.83 2.74
C ARG A 56 12.61 -0.97 2.00
N LEU A 57 12.65 -1.69 0.88
CA LEU A 57 13.83 -1.92 0.06
C LEU A 57 13.75 -1.06 -1.21
N VAL A 58 14.35 0.12 -1.17
CA VAL A 58 14.20 1.13 -2.23
C VAL A 58 15.37 1.05 -3.20
N TRP A 59 15.08 0.87 -4.49
CA TRP A 59 16.11 0.97 -5.54
C TRP A 59 16.62 2.41 -5.66
N ILE A 60 17.94 2.56 -5.68
CA ILE A 60 18.66 3.84 -5.74
C ILE A 60 19.80 3.75 -6.77
N GLY A 61 20.31 4.92 -7.17
CA GLY A 61 21.32 5.04 -8.23
C GLY A 61 20.67 5.17 -9.61
N ASP A 62 21.35 5.86 -10.53
CA ASP A 62 20.80 6.22 -11.84
C ASP A 62 20.48 5.00 -12.71
N ASP A 63 21.23 3.91 -12.53
CA ASP A 63 21.04 2.65 -13.25
C ASP A 63 20.09 1.67 -12.53
N GLY A 64 19.65 1.99 -11.31
CA GLY A 64 18.82 1.08 -10.51
C GLY A 64 19.55 -0.19 -10.06
N ASP A 65 20.87 -0.14 -9.87
CA ASP A 65 21.68 -1.31 -9.49
C ASP A 65 21.80 -1.52 -7.97
N LEU A 66 21.43 -0.52 -7.17
CA LEU A 66 21.58 -0.54 -5.72
C LEU A 66 20.22 -0.50 -5.04
N VAL A 67 20.12 -1.17 -3.90
CA VAL A 67 18.96 -1.12 -3.01
C VAL A 67 19.39 -0.51 -1.69
N ARG A 68 18.67 0.51 -1.23
CA ARG A 68 18.80 1.07 0.12
C ARG A 68 17.69 0.52 1.01
N CYS A 69 18.09 -0.16 2.08
CA CYS A 69 17.19 -0.58 3.13
C CYS A 69 16.77 0.62 3.99
N ARG A 70 15.47 0.90 4.13
CA ARG A 70 14.96 1.98 4.99
C ARG A 70 14.99 1.65 6.49
N SER A 71 15.18 0.39 6.86
CA SER A 71 15.21 -0.04 8.27
C SER A 71 16.58 0.13 8.92
N CYS A 72 17.68 0.00 8.17
CA CYS A 72 19.04 0.16 8.70
C CYS A 72 19.94 1.06 7.82
N GLU A 73 19.38 1.68 6.80
CA GLU A 73 20.05 2.58 5.84
C GLU A 73 21.15 1.95 4.99
N HIS A 74 21.40 0.65 5.15
CA HIS A 74 22.39 -0.09 4.39
C HIS A 74 22.05 -0.11 2.89
N ALA A 75 23.01 0.32 2.07
CA ALA A 75 22.93 0.23 0.61
C ALA A 75 23.70 -1.00 0.13
N TYR A 76 23.06 -1.85 -0.67
CA TYR A 76 23.62 -3.10 -1.17
C TYR A 76 23.21 -3.35 -2.61
N ARG A 77 23.99 -4.15 -3.34
CA ARG A 77 23.56 -4.70 -4.62
C ARG A 77 22.79 -5.99 -4.34
N PRO A 78 21.49 -6.08 -4.64
CA PRO A 78 20.78 -7.35 -4.58
C PRO A 78 21.41 -8.29 -5.61
N ASN A 79 21.54 -9.57 -5.27
CA ASN A 79 22.16 -10.53 -6.17
C ASN A 79 21.26 -10.69 -7.41
N PRO A 80 21.69 -10.31 -8.63
CA PRO A 80 20.88 -10.51 -9.80
C PRO A 80 20.70 -12.02 -9.94
N ALA A 81 19.48 -12.49 -9.65
CA ALA A 81 19.10 -13.85 -10.00
C ALA A 81 19.43 -14.02 -11.49
N ARG A 82 20.37 -14.92 -11.80
CA ARG A 82 20.66 -15.35 -13.17
C ARG A 82 19.40 -15.72 -13.92
#